data_AF-A0A7V2IAI5-F1
#
_entry.id   AF-A0A7V2IAI5-F1
#
_cell.length_a   1.000
_cell.length_b   1.000
_cell.length_c   1.000
_cell.angle_alpha   90.00
_cell.angle_beta   90.00
_cell.angle_gamma   90.00
#
_symmetry.space_group_name_H-M   'P 1'
#
loop_
_entity.id
_entity.type
_entity.pdbx_description
1 polymer ?
#
loop_
_entity_poly.entity_id
_entity_poly.type
_entity_poly.pdbx_seq_one_letter_code
_entity_poly.pdbx_strand_id
1 'polypeptide(L)'
;MDINASRGMQAGLTEDKVAAVERWATSDLFTERERVALEYAEAMTLSGVGVSDALFARVRAHFSEPEIVELTAAVALENFRSKFNTALGIEAQGFCVLPAHRGPAEASSAVSMPRARDTGPEGLRAASGAPGAGVRPGETGSGSAAR
;
A
#
# COMPACT_ATOMS: atom_id res chain seq x y z
N MET A 1 -6.74 2.66 11.75
CA MET A 1 -6.38 3.96 12.33
C MET A 1 -7.64 4.70 12.75
N ASP A 2 -7.62 5.26 13.94
CA ASP A 2 -8.64 6.09 14.57
C ASP A 2 -9.01 7.36 13.76
N ILE A 3 -8.08 7.88 12.95
CA ILE A 3 -8.32 9.07 12.11
C ILE A 3 -9.49 8.91 11.13
N ASN A 4 -9.70 7.73 10.54
CA ASN A 4 -10.77 7.52 9.54
C ASN A 4 -12.15 7.45 10.21
N ALA A 5 -12.22 6.85 11.41
CA ALA A 5 -13.42 6.87 12.24
C ALA A 5 -13.78 8.32 12.62
N SER A 6 -12.81 9.11 13.09
CA SER A 6 -13.01 10.54 13.39
C SER A 6 -13.52 11.32 12.17
N ARG A 7 -12.91 11.12 10.99
CA ARG A 7 -13.31 11.81 9.75
C ARG A 7 -14.72 11.40 9.30
N GLY A 8 -15.05 10.11 9.43
CA GLY A 8 -16.38 9.60 9.13
C GLY A 8 -17.46 10.24 10.01
N MET A 9 -17.20 10.35 11.32
CA MET A 9 -18.13 11.02 12.24
C MET A 9 -18.28 12.52 11.94
N GLN A 10 -17.18 13.21 11.61
CA GLN A 10 -17.23 14.62 11.16
C GLN A 10 -18.04 14.79 9.87
N ALA A 11 -18.08 13.76 9.01
CA ALA A 11 -18.89 13.71 7.80
C ALA A 11 -20.34 13.22 8.05
N GLY A 12 -20.74 12.96 9.30
CA GLY A 12 -22.11 12.61 9.67
C GLY A 12 -22.39 11.11 9.89
N LEU A 13 -21.38 10.24 9.89
CA LEU A 13 -21.56 8.85 10.33
C LEU A 13 -21.83 8.79 11.83
N THR A 14 -22.78 7.94 12.24
CA THR A 14 -23.04 7.69 13.67
C THR A 14 -21.98 6.77 14.26
N GLU A 15 -21.72 6.92 15.56
CA GLU A 15 -20.83 6.02 16.31
C GLU A 15 -21.23 4.55 16.14
N ASP A 16 -22.53 4.26 16.21
CA ASP A 16 -23.07 2.90 16.02
C ASP A 16 -22.73 2.32 14.64
N LYS A 17 -22.80 3.14 13.59
CA LYS A 17 -22.48 2.71 12.22
C LYS A 17 -20.98 2.48 12.05
N VAL A 18 -20.15 3.33 12.65
CA VAL A 18 -18.68 3.14 12.64
C VAL A 18 -18.29 1.88 13.43
N ALA A 19 -18.88 1.66 14.61
CA ALA A 19 -18.65 0.46 15.41
C ALA A 19 -19.16 -0.82 14.72
N ALA A 20 -20.19 -0.71 13.87
CA ALA A 20 -20.73 -1.85 13.15
C ALA A 20 -19.91 -2.27 11.92
N VAL A 21 -18.87 -1.54 11.53
CA VAL A 21 -18.06 -1.86 10.33
C VAL A 21 -17.44 -3.25 10.42
N GLU A 22 -16.94 -3.70 11.58
CA GLU A 22 -16.36 -5.05 11.72
C GLU A 22 -17.37 -6.17 11.41
N ARG A 23 -18.66 -5.90 11.59
CA ARG A 23 -19.77 -6.83 11.39
C ARG A 23 -20.70 -6.40 10.26
N TRP A 24 -20.18 -5.63 9.30
CA TRP A 24 -20.96 -5.01 8.23
C TRP A 24 -21.87 -5.99 7.49
N ALA A 25 -21.39 -7.21 7.24
CA ALA A 25 -22.13 -8.24 6.50
C ALA A 25 -23.46 -8.64 7.16
N THR A 26 -23.56 -8.50 8.49
CA THR A 26 -24.75 -8.88 9.28
C THR A 26 -25.47 -7.69 9.91
N SER A 27 -24.94 -6.48 9.78
CA SER A 27 -25.49 -5.27 10.39
C SER A 27 -26.54 -4.61 9.50
N ASP A 28 -27.71 -4.27 10.02
CA ASP A 28 -28.76 -3.57 9.28
C ASP A 28 -28.49 -2.07 9.02
N LEU A 29 -27.35 -1.55 9.50
CA LEU A 29 -26.98 -0.13 9.37
C LEU A 29 -26.39 0.25 7.99
N PHE A 30 -26.17 -0.74 7.12
CA PHE A 30 -25.55 -0.55 5.81
C PHE A 30 -26.54 -0.84 4.68
N THR A 31 -26.65 0.12 3.78
CA THR A 31 -27.35 -0.03 2.50
C THR A 31 -26.64 -1.04 1.60
N GLU A 32 -27.32 -1.56 0.59
CA GLU A 32 -26.70 -2.52 -0.35
C GLU A 32 -25.48 -1.92 -1.06
N ARG A 33 -25.56 -0.64 -1.47
CA ARG A 33 -24.43 0.09 -2.06
C ARG A 33 -23.21 0.11 -1.12
N GLU A 34 -23.42 0.35 0.16
CA GLU A 34 -22.34 0.35 1.17
C GLU A 34 -21.79 -1.05 1.42
N ARG A 35 -22.63 -2.08 1.45
CA ARG A 35 -22.19 -3.48 1.60
C ARG A 35 -21.30 -3.91 0.44
N VAL A 36 -21.69 -3.59 -0.79
CA VAL A 36 -20.88 -3.88 -1.98
C VAL A 36 -19.54 -3.15 -1.92
N ALA A 37 -19.50 -1.90 -1.44
CA ALA A 37 -18.23 -1.18 -1.24
C ALA A 37 -17.35 -1.81 -0.16
N LEU A 38 -17.93 -2.28 0.95
CA LEU A 38 -17.20 -2.93 2.04
C LEU A 38 -16.67 -4.31 1.62
N GLU A 39 -17.47 -5.10 0.90
CA GLU A 39 -17.03 -6.38 0.31
C GLU A 39 -15.89 -6.18 -0.69
N TYR A 40 -15.99 -5.15 -1.54
CA TYR A 40 -14.93 -4.76 -2.46
C TYR A 40 -13.65 -4.35 -1.73
N ALA A 41 -13.77 -3.57 -0.65
CA ALA A 41 -12.64 -3.16 0.17
C ALA A 41 -11.95 -4.38 0.81
N GLU A 42 -12.70 -5.31 1.41
CA GLU A 42 -12.14 -6.56 1.96
C GLU A 42 -11.42 -7.39 0.90
N ALA A 43 -12.02 -7.55 -0.27
CA ALA A 43 -11.44 -8.30 -1.38
C ALA A 43 -10.12 -7.69 -1.89
N MET A 44 -9.99 -6.36 -1.87
CA MET A 44 -8.76 -5.63 -2.21
C MET A 44 -7.68 -5.70 -1.12
N THR A 45 -8.08 -5.88 0.14
CA THR A 45 -7.20 -5.78 1.31
C THR A 45 -6.68 -7.13 1.80
N LEU A 46 -7.55 -8.15 1.82
CA LEU A 46 -7.22 -9.47 2.36
C LEU A 46 -6.42 -10.29 1.34
N SER A 47 -5.28 -10.81 1.79
CA SER A 47 -4.39 -11.61 0.94
C SER A 47 -5.08 -12.93 0.55
N GLY A 48 -5.04 -13.26 -0.74
CA GLY A 48 -5.62 -14.50 -1.27
C GLY A 48 -7.13 -14.44 -1.56
N VAL A 49 -7.81 -13.33 -1.28
CA VAL A 49 -9.22 -13.13 -1.65
C VAL A 49 -9.31 -12.62 -3.09
N GLY A 50 -8.80 -11.40 -3.34
CA GLY A 50 -8.85 -10.77 -4.65
C GLY A 50 -10.26 -10.39 -5.09
N VAL A 51 -10.36 -9.47 -6.06
CA VAL A 51 -11.64 -9.04 -6.61
C VAL A 51 -12.07 -10.01 -7.71
N SER A 52 -13.16 -10.73 -7.50
CA SER A 52 -13.75 -11.60 -8.52
C SER A 52 -14.55 -10.82 -9.57
N ASP A 53 -14.71 -11.37 -10.77
CA ASP A 53 -15.53 -10.77 -11.82
C ASP A 53 -16.99 -10.57 -11.38
N ALA A 54 -17.52 -11.50 -10.58
CA ALA A 54 -18.88 -11.41 -10.04
C ALA A 54 -19.03 -10.24 -9.04
N LEU A 55 -18.02 -10.03 -8.18
CA LEU A 55 -18.00 -8.89 -7.28
C LEU A 55 -17.85 -7.58 -8.06
N PHE A 56 -16.95 -7.54 -9.05
CA PHE A 56 -16.78 -6.34 -9.86
C PHE A 56 -18.03 -5.98 -10.69
N ALA A 57 -18.80 -6.98 -11.14
CA ALA A 57 -20.09 -6.76 -11.77
C ALA A 57 -21.10 -6.11 -10.81
N ARG A 58 -21.16 -6.54 -9.54
CA ARG A 58 -22.00 -5.91 -8.51
C ARG A 58 -21.55 -4.49 -8.21
N VAL A 59 -20.24 -4.23 -8.12
CA VAL A 59 -19.70 -2.87 -7.96
C VAL A 59 -20.18 -1.96 -9.10
N ARG A 60 -20.09 -2.39 -10.35
CA ARG A 60 -20.58 -1.63 -11.52
C ARG A 60 -22.09 -1.40 -11.54
N ALA A 61 -22.88 -2.20 -10.81
CA ALA A 61 -24.32 -1.98 -10.69
C ALA A 61 -24.67 -0.82 -9.72
N HIS A 62 -23.77 -0.46 -8.81
CA HIS A 62 -24.01 0.54 -7.76
C HIS A 62 -23.16 1.80 -7.85
N PHE A 63 -22.10 1.78 -8.67
CA PHE A 63 -21.14 2.86 -8.81
C PHE A 63 -20.87 3.12 -10.30
N SER A 64 -20.81 4.40 -10.66
CA SER A 64 -20.34 4.84 -11.98
C SER A 64 -18.82 4.62 -12.12
N GLU A 65 -18.29 4.62 -13.35
CA GLU A 65 -16.86 4.40 -13.57
C GLU A 65 -15.95 5.38 -12.80
N PRO A 66 -16.24 6.70 -12.74
CA PRO A 66 -15.46 7.61 -11.91
C PRO A 66 -15.51 7.26 -10.41
N GLU A 67 -16.70 6.91 -9.89
CA GLU A 67 -16.85 6.50 -8.49
C GLU A 67 -16.10 5.21 -8.17
N ILE A 68 -16.00 4.27 -9.11
CA ILE A 68 -15.21 3.03 -8.93
C ILE A 68 -13.72 3.35 -8.84
N VAL A 69 -13.24 4.28 -9.67
CA VAL A 69 -11.84 4.74 -9.62
C VAL A 69 -11.55 5.41 -8.28
N GLU A 70 -12.44 6.29 -7.81
CA GLU A 70 -12.33 6.95 -6.51
C GLU A 70 -12.36 5.94 -5.36
N LEU A 71 -13.30 4.99 -5.37
CA LEU A 71 -13.40 3.93 -4.38
C LEU A 71 -12.12 3.08 -4.33
N THR A 72 -11.62 2.67 -5.49
CA THR A 72 -10.39 1.87 -5.60
C THR A 72 -9.17 2.64 -5.07
N ALA A 73 -9.06 3.92 -5.40
CA ALA A 73 -7.99 4.79 -4.92
C ALA A 73 -8.05 4.97 -3.39
N ALA A 74 -9.25 5.16 -2.83
CA ALA A 74 -9.45 5.28 -1.39
C ALA A 74 -9.02 4.01 -0.64
N VAL A 75 -9.45 2.83 -1.11
CA VAL A 75 -9.05 1.54 -0.51
C VAL A 75 -7.54 1.32 -0.63
N ALA A 76 -6.95 1.59 -1.78
CA ALA A 76 -5.51 1.44 -2.00
C ALA A 76 -4.69 2.35 -1.06
N LEU A 77 -5.13 3.60 -0.85
CA LEU A 77 -4.47 4.53 0.05
C LEU A 77 -4.50 4.04 1.51
N GLU A 78 -5.61 3.46 1.96
CA GLU A 78 -5.71 2.90 3.31
C GLU A 78 -4.89 1.61 3.48
N ASN A 79 -4.79 0.79 2.44
CA ASN A 79 -3.87 -0.36 2.41
C ASN A 79 -2.41 0.07 2.47
N PHE A 80 -2.05 1.17 1.79
CA PHE A 80 -0.71 1.77 1.91
C PHE A 80 -0.46 2.28 3.34
N ARG A 81 -1.36 3.11 3.88
CA ARG A 81 -1.21 3.70 5.22
C ARG A 81 -1.09 2.64 6.31
N SER A 82 -1.94 1.61 6.28
CA SER A 82 -1.89 0.52 7.26
C SER A 82 -0.56 -0.21 7.25
N LYS A 83 -0.04 -0.58 6.08
CA LYS A 83 1.25 -1.26 5.94
C LYS A 83 2.44 -0.36 6.28
N PHE A 84 2.42 0.88 5.81
CA PHE A 84 3.48 1.88 6.05
C PHE A 84 3.60 2.18 7.54
N ASN A 85 2.49 2.49 8.21
CA ASN A 85 2.50 2.81 9.63
C ASN A 85 2.90 1.61 10.49
N THR A 86 2.41 0.41 10.16
CA THR A 86 2.79 -0.82 10.86
C THR A 86 4.30 -1.09 10.73
N ALA A 87 4.87 -0.95 9.53
CA ALA A 87 6.29 -1.17 9.30
C ALA A 87 7.19 -0.19 10.07
N LEU A 88 6.71 1.03 10.33
CA LEU A 88 7.45 2.07 11.06
C LEU A 88 7.11 2.13 12.56
N GLY A 89 6.20 1.28 13.06
CA GLY A 89 5.76 1.33 14.45
C GLY A 89 5.02 2.62 14.82
N ILE A 90 4.31 3.24 13.87
CA ILE A 90 3.52 4.47 14.12
C ILE A 90 2.22 4.06 14.82
N GLU A 91 2.09 4.42 16.10
CA GLU A 91 0.91 4.12 16.92
C GLU A 91 -0.28 5.07 16.63
N ALA A 92 -1.47 4.66 17.08
CA ALA A 92 -2.67 5.48 17.02
C ALA A 92 -2.50 6.77 17.82
N GLN A 93 -2.99 7.88 17.29
CA GLN A 93 -2.74 9.22 17.85
C GLN A 93 -3.84 9.68 18.83
N GLY A 94 -4.87 8.86 19.06
CA GLY A 94 -5.96 9.14 20.00
C GLY A 94 -7.05 10.06 19.45
N PHE A 95 -7.17 10.20 18.13
CA PHE A 95 -8.16 11.06 17.49
C PHE A 95 -9.59 10.52 17.57
N CYS A 96 -9.74 9.21 17.76
CA CYS A 96 -11.04 8.59 17.93
C CYS A 96 -10.94 7.43 18.92
N VAL A 97 -11.76 7.50 19.97
CA VAL A 97 -11.97 6.40 20.91
C VAL A 97 -13.36 5.84 20.65
N LEU A 98 -13.45 4.78 19.87
CA LEU A 98 -14.73 4.08 19.68
C LEU A 98 -15.04 3.25 20.94
N PRO A 99 -16.30 3.19 21.41
CA PRO A 99 -16.70 2.38 22.56
C PRO A 99 -16.50 0.85 22.45
N ALA A 100 -15.94 0.33 21.36
CA ALA A 100 -15.76 -1.12 21.13
C ALA A 100 -14.30 -1.48 20.79
N HIS A 101 -13.39 -1.13 21.70
CA HIS A 101 -12.09 -1.78 21.90
C HIS A 101 -11.62 -1.31 23.28
N ARG A 102 -11.88 -2.09 24.31
CA ARG A 102 -11.06 -2.06 25.53
C ARG A 102 -10.38 -3.42 25.65
N GLY A 103 -9.51 -3.74 24.69
CA GLY A 103 -8.45 -4.71 24.94
C GLY A 103 -7.47 -4.14 25.97
N PRO A 104 -6.83 -4.96 26.81
CA PRO A 104 -5.90 -4.46 27.81
C PRO A 104 -4.83 -3.61 27.12
N ALA A 105 -4.53 -2.45 27.70
CA ALA A 105 -3.41 -1.62 27.31
C ALA A 105 -2.11 -2.40 27.58
N GLU A 106 -1.73 -3.30 26.68
CA GLU A 106 -0.48 -4.04 26.79
C GLU A 106 0.60 -3.34 25.96
N ALA A 107 1.49 -2.72 26.73
CA ALA A 107 2.85 -2.27 26.45
C ALA A 107 3.28 -2.21 24.97
N SER A 108 3.48 -0.98 24.50
CA SER A 108 4.35 -0.63 23.37
C SER A 108 5.69 -1.37 23.48
N SER A 109 5.78 -2.49 22.78
CA SER A 109 7.04 -3.15 22.46
C SER A 109 7.49 -2.56 21.13
N ALA A 110 8.28 -1.49 21.20
CA ALA A 110 8.95 -0.93 20.04
C ALA A 110 9.64 -2.04 19.24
N VAL A 111 9.21 -2.25 17.99
CA VAL A 111 9.88 -3.13 17.05
C VAL A 111 11.28 -2.55 16.82
N SER A 112 12.29 -3.22 17.39
CA SER A 112 13.69 -2.86 17.15
C SER A 112 14.05 -3.24 15.72
N MET A 113 14.05 -2.25 14.83
CA MET A 113 14.54 -2.43 13.46
C MET A 113 15.99 -2.92 13.50
N PRO A 114 16.34 -4.04 12.84
CA PRO A 114 17.73 -4.46 12.76
C PRO A 114 18.51 -3.39 12.02
N ARG A 115 19.54 -2.83 12.69
CA ARG A 115 20.44 -1.86 12.06
C ARG A 115 21.01 -2.48 10.77
N ALA A 116 20.90 -1.73 9.67
CA ALA A 116 21.62 -2.04 8.46
C ALA A 116 23.10 -2.24 8.83
N ARG A 117 23.69 -3.37 8.41
CA ARG A 117 25.11 -3.63 8.62
C ARG A 117 25.89 -2.53 7.88
N ASP A 118 26.75 -1.81 8.60
CA ASP A 118 27.73 -0.91 8.00
C ASP A 118 28.66 -1.72 7.10
N THR A 119 28.33 -1.80 5.81
CA THR A 119 29.29 -2.19 4.78
C THR A 119 30.10 -0.95 4.42
N GLY A 120 31.14 -0.68 5.21
CA GLY A 120 32.17 0.28 4.86
C GLY A 120 32.91 -0.14 3.58
N PRO A 121 33.50 0.80 2.82
CA PRO A 121 34.13 0.52 1.55
C PRO A 121 35.55 -0.03 1.74
N GLU A 122 35.70 -1.26 2.20
CA GLU A 122 36.97 -1.99 2.12
C GLU A 122 36.89 -3.03 1.01
N GLY A 123 37.41 -2.69 -0.18
CA GLY A 123 37.47 -3.67 -1.28
C GLY A 123 38.09 -3.23 -2.59
N LEU A 124 38.38 -1.95 -2.83
CA LEU A 124 39.03 -1.54 -4.08
C LEU A 124 40.55 -1.50 -3.93
N ARG A 125 41.20 -2.68 -4.01
CA ARG A 125 42.65 -2.75 -4.20
C ARG A 125 43.00 -2.33 -5.62
N ALA A 126 43.80 -1.27 -5.73
CA ALA A 126 44.39 -0.78 -6.97
C ALA A 126 45.38 -1.81 -7.55
N ALA A 127 45.17 -2.20 -8.81
CA ALA A 127 46.18 -2.86 -9.62
C ALA A 127 46.94 -1.80 -10.42
N SER A 128 48.17 -1.51 -9.99
CA SER A 128 49.18 -0.76 -10.72
C SER A 128 49.85 -1.66 -11.75
N GLY A 129 49.98 -1.20 -12.99
CA GLY A 129 50.75 -1.87 -14.05
C GLY A 129 50.64 -1.17 -15.40
N ALA A 130 51.48 -0.15 -15.63
CA ALA A 130 51.86 0.34 -16.96
C ALA A 130 53.10 -0.44 -17.47
N PRO A 131 53.63 -0.30 -18.72
CA PRO A 131 53.31 0.66 -19.79
C PRO A 131 53.29 0.06 -21.21
N GLY A 132 53.06 0.89 -22.25
CA GLY A 132 53.39 0.54 -23.64
C GLY A 132 52.82 1.48 -24.69
N ALA A 133 53.54 2.56 -25.00
CA ALA A 133 53.28 3.39 -26.17
C ALA A 133 53.78 2.70 -27.46
N GLY A 134 52.97 2.73 -28.52
CA GLY A 134 53.35 2.27 -29.86
C GLY A 134 52.50 2.97 -30.92
N VAL A 135 53.17 3.73 -31.79
CA VAL A 135 52.60 4.60 -32.85
C VAL A 135 52.27 3.80 -34.13
N ARG A 136 51.19 4.24 -34.81
CA ARG A 136 50.69 4.21 -36.24
C ARG A 136 51.62 3.60 -37.34
N PRO A 137 51.17 3.23 -38.59
CA PRO A 137 50.08 3.84 -39.39
C PRO A 137 49.33 2.97 -40.45
N GLY A 138 48.28 3.56 -41.06
CA GLY A 138 48.11 3.62 -42.53
C GLY A 138 47.49 2.43 -43.30
N GLU A 139 46.60 2.81 -44.23
CA GLU A 139 46.19 2.09 -45.46
C GLU A 139 45.27 0.86 -45.34
N THR A 140 44.41 0.48 -46.28
CA THR A 140 43.59 1.07 -47.36
C THR A 140 42.63 -0.06 -47.77
N GLY A 141 41.50 0.25 -48.41
CA GLY A 141 40.99 -0.64 -49.47
C GLY A 141 39.73 -1.48 -49.24
N SER A 142 38.71 -1.14 -50.03
CA SER A 142 37.84 -2.07 -50.76
C SER A 142 36.60 -2.66 -50.07
N GLY A 143 35.46 -2.02 -50.34
CA GLY A 143 34.60 -2.57 -51.38
C GLY A 143 33.23 -3.17 -50.97
N SER A 144 32.19 -2.55 -51.54
CA SER A 144 31.05 -3.21 -52.19
C SER A 144 29.70 -3.31 -51.45
N ALA A 145 28.82 -2.42 -51.93
CA ALA A 145 27.44 -2.67 -52.40
C ALA A 145 26.28 -2.91 -51.41
N ALA A 146 25.42 -1.89 -51.31
CA ALA A 146 24.03 -1.84 -51.81
C ALA A 146 23.20 -3.15 -51.75
N ARG A 147 21.95 -3.15 -51.25
CA ARG A 147 20.82 -2.23 -51.48
C ARG A 147 19.84 -2.31 -50.31
#